data_AF-A0A9E6WG77-F1
#
_entry.id   AF-A0A9E6WG77-F1
#
_cell.length_a   1.000
_cell.length_b   1.000
_cell.length_c   1.000
_cell.angle_alpha   90.00
_cell.angle_beta   90.00
_cell.angle_gamma   90.00
#
_symmetry.space_group_name_H-M   'P 1'
#
loop_
_entity.id
_entity.type
_entity.pdbx_description
1 polymer ?
#
loop_
_entity_poly.entity_id
_entity_poly.type
_entity_poly.pdbx_seq_one_letter_code
_entity_poly.pdbx_strand_id
1 'polypeptide(L)'
;QAAAQTGPWGARPVAEPAPAAIAPPPPPVEHVWHIAENGQTKGPFSKASMGRMATAGDLTRDSLVWTAGQDGWKRAEDVAELAQLFTVLPPPPPGA
;
A
#
# COMPACT_ATOMS: atom_id res chain seq x y z
N GLN A 1 -57.10 44.79 -6.56
CA GLN A 1 -56.61 44.45 -5.20
C GLN A 1 -56.23 42.98 -5.21
N ALA A 2 -55.02 42.67 -4.71
CA ALA A 2 -54.38 41.36 -4.82
C ALA A 2 -54.77 40.44 -3.65
N ALA A 3 -54.87 39.13 -3.92
CA ALA A 3 -54.76 38.10 -2.90
C ALA A 3 -54.31 36.77 -3.54
N ALA A 4 -53.00 36.55 -3.59
CA ALA A 4 -52.41 35.23 -3.80
C ALA A 4 -51.97 34.73 -2.41
N GLN A 5 -52.51 33.59 -2.00
CA GLN A 5 -52.19 32.94 -0.73
C GLN A 5 -50.97 32.03 -0.92
N THR A 6 -49.82 32.48 -0.43
CA THR A 6 -48.58 31.71 -0.34
C THR A 6 -48.51 31.06 1.06
N GLY A 7 -48.64 29.74 1.14
CA GLY A 7 -48.35 28.98 2.35
C GLY A 7 -46.83 28.83 2.56
N PRO A 8 -46.31 28.82 3.80
CA PRO A 8 -44.86 28.89 4.07
C PRO A 8 -44.08 27.57 3.91
N TRP A 9 -44.69 26.50 3.42
CA TRP A 9 -44.03 25.20 3.26
C TRP A 9 -44.23 24.69 1.84
N GLY A 10 -43.38 25.19 0.94
CA GLY A 10 -43.35 24.85 -0.47
C GLY A 10 -43.02 23.38 -0.75
N ALA A 11 -43.36 22.96 -1.96
CA ALA A 11 -43.25 21.62 -2.52
C ALA A 11 -41.89 20.95 -2.26
N ARG A 12 -41.94 19.66 -1.89
CA ARG A 12 -40.76 18.79 -1.82
C ARG A 12 -40.28 18.54 -3.25
N PRO A 13 -39.04 18.87 -3.63
CA PRO A 13 -38.51 18.41 -4.91
C PRO A 13 -38.34 16.90 -4.83
N VAL A 14 -38.87 16.19 -5.82
CA VAL A 14 -38.56 14.79 -6.08
C VAL A 14 -37.06 14.71 -6.38
N ALA A 15 -36.31 13.89 -5.64
CA ALA A 15 -34.89 13.72 -5.90
C ALA A 15 -34.71 12.95 -7.21
N GLU A 16 -34.16 13.61 -8.21
CA GLU A 16 -33.60 12.98 -9.41
C GLU A 16 -32.47 12.00 -9.02
N PRO A 17 -32.32 10.86 -9.72
CA PRO A 17 -31.18 9.98 -9.51
C PRO A 17 -29.91 10.72 -9.93
N ALA A 18 -29.09 11.10 -8.94
CA ALA A 18 -27.79 11.69 -9.18
C ALA A 18 -26.92 10.74 -10.02
N PRO A 19 -26.16 11.25 -11.01
CA PRO A 19 -25.20 10.43 -11.74
C PRO A 19 -24.23 9.81 -10.75
N ALA A 20 -24.00 8.50 -10.86
CA ALA A 20 -23.06 7.76 -10.04
C ALA A 20 -21.71 8.49 -10.04
N ALA A 21 -21.36 9.11 -8.91
CA ALA A 21 -20.04 9.67 -8.72
C ALA A 21 -19.04 8.53 -8.93
N ILE A 22 -18.27 8.62 -10.01
CA ILE A 22 -17.07 7.83 -10.23
C ILE A 22 -16.19 8.06 -9.01
N ALA A 23 -16.17 7.09 -8.09
CA ALA A 23 -15.30 7.14 -6.93
C ALA A 23 -13.85 7.30 -7.45
N PRO A 24 -13.04 8.20 -6.86
CA PRO A 24 -11.65 8.33 -7.24
C PRO A 24 -10.97 6.96 -7.13
N PRO A 25 -10.02 6.61 -8.04
CA PRO A 25 -9.30 5.35 -7.94
C PRO A 25 -8.64 5.25 -6.55
N PRO A 26 -8.65 4.07 -5.91
CA PRO A 26 -7.99 3.90 -4.62
C PRO A 26 -6.51 4.29 -4.75
N PRO A 27 -5.93 4.92 -3.71
CA PRO A 27 -4.52 5.25 -3.72
C PRO A 27 -3.69 3.99 -3.98
N PRO A 28 -2.54 4.11 -4.66
CA PRO A 28 -1.64 2.98 -4.84
C PRO A 28 -1.27 2.41 -3.48
N VAL A 29 -1.47 1.12 -3.29
CA VAL A 29 -1.09 0.44 -2.05
C VAL A 29 0.42 0.48 -1.95
N GLU A 30 0.95 1.34 -1.08
CA GLU A 30 2.34 1.28 -0.69
C GLU A 30 2.58 -0.03 0.05
N HIS A 31 3.40 -0.92 -0.54
CA HIS A 31 3.79 -2.15 0.12
C HIS A 31 4.67 -1.83 1.32
N VAL A 32 4.10 -1.97 2.51
CA VAL A 32 4.78 -1.87 3.79
C VAL A 32 5.18 -3.25 4.27
N TRP A 33 6.40 -3.36 4.78
CA TRP A 33 6.99 -4.61 5.22
C TRP A 33 7.27 -4.56 6.71
N HIS A 34 6.96 -5.65 7.39
CA HIS A 34 7.32 -5.90 8.76
C HIS A 34 8.36 -7.02 8.80
N ILE A 35 9.26 -6.99 9.78
CA ILE A 35 10.31 -8.00 9.96
C ILE A 35 10.19 -8.58 11.37
N ALA A 36 10.29 -9.89 11.50
CA ALA A 36 10.41 -10.53 12.81
C ALA A 36 11.88 -10.66 13.18
N GLU A 37 12.28 -10.00 14.26
CA GLU A 37 13.64 -9.99 14.79
C GLU A 37 13.59 -10.22 16.30
N ASN A 38 14.32 -11.22 16.81
CA ASN A 38 14.36 -11.54 18.25
C ASN A 38 12.98 -11.75 18.91
N GLY A 39 12.00 -12.28 18.15
CA GLY A 39 10.63 -12.48 18.63
C GLY A 39 9.78 -11.20 18.67
N GLN A 40 10.30 -10.07 18.17
CA GLN A 40 9.58 -8.81 18.04
C GLN A 40 9.32 -8.48 16.58
N THR A 41 8.22 -7.77 16.33
CA THR A 41 7.92 -7.22 15.01
C THR A 41 8.48 -5.81 14.88
N LYS A 42 9.32 -5.58 13.88
CA LYS A 42 9.85 -4.26 13.49
C LYS A 42 9.17 -3.77 12.20
N GLY A 43 8.96 -2.46 12.09
CA GLY A 43 8.38 -1.82 10.91
C GLY A 43 7.22 -0.87 11.26
N PRO A 44 6.47 -0.37 10.26
CA PRO A 44 6.54 -0.71 8.84
C PRO A 44 7.75 -0.12 8.12
N PHE A 45 8.31 -0.87 7.17
CA PHE A 45 9.41 -0.46 6.29
C PHE A 45 8.97 -0.42 4.83
N SER A 46 9.38 0.60 4.10
CA SER A 46 9.25 0.62 2.64
C SER A 46 10.28 -0.31 1.98
N LYS A 47 10.04 -0.73 0.74
CA LYS A 47 11.00 -1.53 -0.05
C LYS A 47 12.40 -0.91 -0.11
N ALA A 48 12.49 0.42 -0.21
CA ALA A 48 13.77 1.13 -0.20
C ALA A 48 14.54 0.95 1.14
N SER A 49 13.83 1.00 2.27
CA SER A 49 14.41 0.75 3.60
C SER A 49 14.85 -0.70 3.73
N MET A 50 14.02 -1.65 3.28
CA MET A 50 14.38 -3.08 3.23
C MET A 50 15.65 -3.32 2.40
N GLY A 51 15.81 -2.64 1.26
CA GLY A 51 17.02 -2.73 0.43
C GLY A 51 18.26 -2.20 1.15
N ARG A 52 18.16 -1.08 1.88
CA ARG A 52 19.27 -0.57 2.69
C ARG A 52 19.64 -1.54 3.81
N MET A 53 18.65 -2.13 4.48
CA MET A 53 18.88 -3.14 5.53
C MET A 53 19.51 -4.42 4.97
N ALA A 54 19.10 -4.84 3.76
CA ALA A 54 19.71 -5.97 3.07
C ALA A 54 21.20 -5.73 2.77
N THR A 55 21.56 -4.53 2.32
CA THR A 55 22.95 -4.14 2.09
C THR A 55 23.74 -3.98 3.40
N ALA A 56 23.10 -3.49 4.47
CA ALA A 56 23.72 -3.33 5.78
C ALA A 56 23.92 -4.67 6.53
N GLY A 57 23.21 -5.73 6.13
CA GLY A 57 23.21 -7.03 6.80
C GLY A 57 22.17 -7.17 7.92
N ASP A 58 21.38 -6.14 8.17
CA ASP A 58 20.27 -6.16 9.15
C ASP A 58 19.06 -6.98 8.66
N LEU A 59 18.94 -7.16 7.34
CA LEU A 59 17.95 -8.02 6.70
C LEU A 59 18.68 -9.10 5.89
N THR A 60 18.35 -10.36 6.11
CA THR A 60 18.92 -11.51 5.39
C THR A 60 17.84 -12.25 4.61
N ARG A 61 18.25 -13.20 3.76
CA ARG A 61 17.33 -14.06 2.99
C ARG A 61 16.39 -14.85 3.91
N ASP A 62 16.94 -15.33 5.03
CA ASP A 62 16.23 -16.09 6.05
C ASP A 62 15.36 -15.22 6.98
N SER A 63 15.48 -13.89 6.93
CA SER A 63 14.65 -13.01 7.76
C SER A 63 13.18 -13.21 7.47
N LEU A 64 12.40 -13.41 8.53
CA LEU A 64 10.95 -13.51 8.44
C LEU A 64 10.36 -12.11 8.23
N VAL A 65 9.58 -11.96 7.18
CA VAL A 65 8.94 -10.73 6.77
C VAL A 65 7.45 -10.95 6.58
N TRP A 66 6.67 -9.88 6.75
CA TRP A 66 5.23 -9.89 6.52
C TRP A 66 4.78 -8.60 5.83
N THR A 67 3.78 -8.70 4.97
CA THR A 67 3.08 -7.54 4.39
C THR A 67 1.58 -7.81 4.34
N ALA A 68 0.78 -6.74 4.26
CA ALA A 68 -0.66 -6.85 4.11
C ALA A 68 -1.02 -7.63 2.83
N GLY A 69 -1.92 -8.62 2.97
CA GLY A 69 -2.31 -9.49 1.86
C GLY A 69 -1.45 -10.76 1.69
N GLN A 70 -0.41 -10.93 2.51
CA GLN A 70 0.37 -12.18 2.57
C GLN A 70 -0.21 -13.18 3.58
N ASP A 71 -0.12 -14.47 3.25
CA ASP A 71 -0.43 -15.59 4.14
C ASP A 71 0.67 -15.79 5.19
N GLY A 72 0.61 -15.00 6.26
CA GLY A 72 1.54 -15.07 7.39
C GLY A 72 2.99 -14.67 7.08
N TRP A 73 3.88 -14.88 8.05
CA TRP A 73 5.30 -14.56 7.93
C TRP A 73 5.99 -15.47 6.90
N LYS A 74 6.70 -14.88 5.95
CA LYS A 74 7.51 -15.60 4.94
C LYS A 74 8.97 -15.19 5.04
N ARG A 75 9.90 -16.00 4.54
CA ARG A 75 11.29 -15.54 4.41
C ARG A 75 11.41 -14.45 3.37
N ALA A 76 12.36 -13.54 3.56
CA ALA A 76 12.60 -12.45 2.62
C ALA A 76 12.96 -12.96 1.21
N GLU A 77 13.58 -14.13 1.09
CA GLU A 77 13.83 -14.79 -0.21
C GLU A 77 12.58 -15.38 -0.87
N ASP A 78 11.59 -15.83 -0.09
CA ASP A 78 10.34 -16.40 -0.60
C ASP A 78 9.41 -15.30 -1.17
N VAL A 79 9.68 -14.05 -0.83
CA VAL A 79 8.97 -12.87 -1.36
C VAL A 79 9.68 -12.39 -2.61
N ALA A 80 9.13 -12.66 -3.78
CA ALA A 80 9.74 -12.30 -5.07
C ALA A 80 10.19 -10.84 -5.15
N GLU A 81 9.42 -9.90 -4.57
CA GLU A 81 9.78 -8.48 -4.55
C GLU A 81 11.04 -8.17 -3.72
N LEU A 82 11.23 -8.87 -2.59
CA LEU A 82 12.37 -8.70 -1.69
C LEU A 82 13.55 -9.57 -2.10
N ALA A 83 13.32 -10.72 -2.71
CA ALA A 83 14.34 -11.58 -3.30
C ALA A 83 15.26 -10.80 -4.26
N GLN A 84 14.68 -9.84 -5.01
CA GLN A 84 15.43 -8.94 -5.89
C GLN A 84 16.49 -8.09 -5.18
N LEU A 85 16.29 -7.78 -3.89
CA LEU A 85 17.24 -7.01 -3.09
C LEU A 85 18.52 -7.80 -2.78
N PHE A 86 18.47 -9.14 -2.81
CA PHE A 86 19.60 -10.00 -2.47
C PHE A 86 20.35 -10.56 -3.70
N THR A 87 19.90 -10.23 -4.91
CA THR A 87 20.47 -10.66 -6.19
C THR A 87 21.17 -9.53 -6.94
N VAL A 88 21.33 -8.35 -6.32
CA VAL A 88 22.13 -7.26 -6.87
C VAL A 88 23.62 -7.61 -6.79
N LEU A 89 24.04 -8.58 -7.59
CA LEU A 89 25.34 -8.55 -8.23
C LEU A 89 25.17 -7.56 -9.39
N PRO A 90 25.88 -6.41 -9.41
CA PRO A 90 25.89 -5.60 -10.61
C PRO A 90 26.35 -6.52 -11.76
N PRO A 91 25.62 -6.57 -12.90
CA PRO A 91 26.15 -7.28 -14.05
C PRO A 91 27.55 -6.71 -14.35
N PRO A 92 28.54 -7.55 -14.66
CA PRO A 92 29.86 -7.04 -15.01
C PRO A 92 29.68 -6.01 -16.15
N PRO A 93 30.35 -4.84 -16.07
CA PRO A 93 30.23 -3.83 -17.10
C PRO A 93 30.60 -4.46 -18.46
N PRO A 94 29.87 -4.16 -19.54
CA PRO A 94 30.26 -4.64 -20.86
C PRO A 94 31.64 -4.08 -21.22
N GLY A 95 32.67 -4.96 -21.23
CA GLY A 95 34.02 -4.62 -21.71
C GLY A 95 35.19 -4.81 -20.73
N ALA A 96 35.14 -5.76 -19.80
CA ALA A 96 36.35 -6.26 -19.13
C ALA A 96 37.05 -7.34 -19.97
#